data_AF-A0A7C3TXF6-F1
#
_entry.id   AF-A0A7C3TXF6-F1
#
_cell.length_a   1.000
_cell.length_b   1.000
_cell.length_c   1.000
_cell.angle_alpha   90.00
_cell.angle_beta   90.00
_cell.angle_gamma   90.00
#
_symmetry.space_group_name_H-M   'P 1'
#
loop_
_entity.id
_entity.type
_entity.pdbx_description
1 polymer ?
#
loop_
_entity_poly.entity_id
_entity_poly.type
_entity_poly.pdbx_seq_one_letter_code
_entity_poly.pdbx_strand_id
1 'polypeptide(L)'
;MRPLKPDSGRADRPVYLLVEDEKVSLKDARAVWGMDTFTAQQILMKEHPRSSVLVIGPAGENHCRVAILLNETGSAAGQGGYGALMGSKYLKAVVVKG
;
A
#
# COMPACT_ATOMS: atom_id res chain seq x y z
N MET A 1 25.18 -7.77 -13.55
CA MET A 1 23.92 -8.20 -12.92
C MET A 1 24.26 -8.65 -11.50
N ARG A 2 23.95 -7.83 -10.46
CA ARG A 2 24.24 -8.23 -9.07
C ARG A 2 23.22 -9.31 -8.67
N PRO A 3 23.64 -10.41 -8.02
CA PRO A 3 22.70 -11.37 -7.48
C PRO A 3 21.87 -10.69 -6.39
N LEU A 4 20.55 -10.80 -6.50
CA LEU A 4 19.63 -10.41 -5.42
C LEU A 4 19.99 -11.26 -4.20
N LYS A 5 20.31 -10.61 -3.06
CA LYS A 5 20.27 -11.30 -1.76
C LYS A 5 18.87 -11.88 -1.59
N PRO A 6 18.63 -12.88 -0.73
CA PRO A 6 17.28 -13.15 -0.26
C PRO A 6 16.91 -11.99 0.69
N ASP A 7 16.63 -10.83 0.12
CA ASP A 7 16.04 -9.70 0.82
C ASP A 7 14.68 -10.17 1.34
N SER A 8 14.34 -9.85 2.59
CA SER A 8 13.11 -10.27 3.28
C SER A 8 11.80 -9.81 2.60
N GLY A 9 11.88 -9.20 1.42
CA GLY A 9 10.76 -8.64 0.67
C GLY A 9 10.00 -7.60 1.47
N ARG A 10 10.68 -6.86 2.35
CA ARG A 10 10.15 -5.86 3.28
C ARG A 10 10.98 -4.58 3.15
N ALA A 11 10.34 -3.42 3.07
CA ALA A 11 11.04 -2.14 3.03
C ALA A 11 11.61 -1.77 4.42
N ASP A 12 12.60 -0.87 4.49
CA ASP A 12 13.16 -0.42 5.79
C ASP A 12 12.23 0.54 6.56
N ARG A 13 11.20 1.07 5.88
CA ARG A 13 10.20 2.02 6.41
C ARG A 13 8.89 1.87 5.65
N PRO A 14 7.77 2.40 6.18
CA PRO A 14 6.52 2.55 5.42
C PRO A 14 6.73 3.18 4.05
N VAL A 15 6.28 2.48 3.01
CA VAL A 15 6.30 2.93 1.61
C VAL A 15 4.96 2.68 0.91
N TYR A 16 4.74 3.36 -0.20
CA TYR A 16 3.71 3.00 -1.19
C TYR A 16 4.36 2.79 -2.56
N LEU A 17 3.80 1.89 -3.36
CA LEU A 17 4.21 1.69 -4.75
C LEU A 17 3.44 2.67 -5.65
N LEU A 18 4.15 3.39 -6.50
CA LEU A 18 3.58 4.27 -7.52
C LEU A 18 3.91 3.71 -8.90
N VAL A 19 2.87 3.41 -9.67
CA VAL A 19 2.95 3.03 -11.08
C VAL A 19 2.34 4.15 -11.90
N GLU A 20 3.17 4.83 -12.69
CA GLU A 20 2.77 5.85 -13.66
C GLU A 20 3.25 5.43 -15.04
N ASP A 21 2.33 4.91 -15.86
CA ASP A 21 2.64 4.31 -17.16
C ASP A 21 3.74 3.23 -17.05
N GLU A 22 4.89 3.43 -17.70
CA GLU A 22 6.05 2.55 -17.66
C GLU A 22 6.96 2.77 -16.45
N LYS A 23 6.68 3.78 -15.61
CA LYS A 23 7.52 4.15 -14.47
C LYS A 23 6.97 3.56 -13.18
N VAL A 24 7.81 2.77 -12.50
CA VAL A 24 7.51 2.17 -11.21
C VAL A 24 8.48 2.68 -10.15
N SER A 25 7.95 3.15 -9.02
CA SER A 25 8.79 3.65 -7.92
C SER A 25 8.18 3.39 -6.54
N LEU A 26 9.03 3.22 -5.52
CA LEU A 26 8.62 3.20 -4.12
C LEU A 26 8.76 4.60 -3.53
N LYS A 27 7.69 5.08 -2.90
CA LYS A 27 7.60 6.41 -2.28
C LYS A 27 7.41 6.28 -0.78
N ASP A 28 7.78 7.31 -0.02
CA ASP A 28 7.61 7.35 1.43
C ASP A 28 6.13 7.36 1.80
N ALA A 29 5.70 6.48 2.73
CA ALA A 29 4.32 6.44 3.21
C ALA A 29 4.19 6.74 4.71
N ARG A 30 5.24 7.24 5.38
CA ARG A 30 5.19 7.54 6.83
C ARG A 30 4.11 8.57 7.16
N ALA A 31 3.85 9.51 6.25
CA ALA A 31 2.82 10.53 6.43
C ALA A 31 1.39 9.96 6.42
N VAL A 32 1.16 8.80 5.80
CA VAL A 32 -0.16 8.15 5.70
C VAL A 32 -0.24 6.84 6.50
N TRP A 33 0.86 6.39 7.09
CA TRP A 33 0.88 5.25 8.00
C TRP A 33 0.14 5.57 9.29
N GLY A 34 -0.66 4.64 9.81
CA GLY A 34 -1.53 4.84 10.97
C GLY A 34 -2.89 5.47 10.63
N MET A 35 -3.04 6.04 9.43
CA MET A 35 -4.32 6.59 8.98
C MET A 35 -5.27 5.48 8.53
N ASP A 36 -6.57 5.72 8.72
CA ASP A 36 -7.61 4.87 8.15
C ASP A 36 -7.53 4.84 6.61
N THR A 37 -8.16 3.83 6.02
CA THR A 37 -8.12 3.58 4.58
C THR A 37 -8.67 4.76 3.77
N PHE A 38 -9.75 5.40 4.22
CA PHE A 38 -10.38 6.50 3.48
C PHE A 38 -9.48 7.74 3.47
N THR A 39 -8.98 8.13 4.64
CA THR A 39 -8.09 9.29 4.78
C THR A 39 -6.79 9.10 4.00
N ALA A 40 -6.13 7.95 4.15
CA ALA A 40 -4.90 7.64 3.41
C ALA A 40 -5.12 7.68 1.90
N GLN A 41 -6.23 7.13 1.42
CA GLN A 41 -6.57 7.13 0.01
C GLN A 41 -6.84 8.54 -0.53
N GLN A 42 -7.60 9.37 0.18
CA GLN A 42 -7.86 10.75 -0.24
C GLN A 42 -6.56 11.56 -0.37
N ILE A 43 -5.63 11.38 0.56
CA ILE A 43 -4.31 12.02 0.49
C ILE A 43 -3.55 11.54 -0.75
N LEU A 44 -3.48 10.23 -0.98
CA LEU A 44 -2.76 9.66 -2.12
C LEU A 44 -3.39 10.04 -3.47
N MET A 45 -4.72 10.08 -3.58
CA MET A 45 -5.43 10.53 -4.78
C MET A 45 -5.29 12.04 -5.03
N LYS A 46 -5.13 12.84 -3.97
CA LYS A 46 -4.83 14.27 -4.08
C LYS A 46 -3.39 14.49 -4.54
N GLU A 47 -2.44 13.70 -4.04
CA GLU A 47 -1.03 13.73 -4.45
C GLU A 47 -0.87 13.23 -5.89
N HIS A 48 -1.65 12.22 -6.28
CA HIS A 48 -1.63 11.60 -7.61
C HIS A 48 -3.02 11.67 -8.26
N PRO A 49 -3.42 12.83 -8.82
CA PRO A 49 -4.74 12.97 -9.43
C PRO A 49 -4.97 11.99 -10.59
N ARG A 50 -6.22 11.50 -10.70
CA ARG A 50 -6.64 10.49 -11.71
C ARG A 50 -5.91 9.14 -11.58
N SER A 51 -5.62 8.74 -10.34
CA SER A 51 -5.09 7.41 -10.02
C SER A 51 -6.14 6.56 -9.30
N SER A 52 -5.98 5.25 -9.37
CA SER A 52 -6.66 4.28 -8.50
C SER A 52 -5.69 3.82 -7.41
N VAL A 53 -6.24 3.59 -6.21
CA VAL A 53 -5.44 3.35 -5.01
C VAL A 53 -5.97 2.13 -4.24
N LEU A 54 -5.11 1.14 -4.08
CA LEU A 54 -5.28 0.02 -3.18
C LEU A 54 -4.52 0.29 -1.87
N VAL A 55 -5.17 0.23 -0.71
CA VAL A 55 -4.60 0.67 0.57
C VAL A 55 -4.94 -0.28 1.73
N ILE A 56 -4.02 -0.39 2.70
CA ILE A 56 -4.29 -1.02 4.00
C ILE A 56 -4.61 0.04 5.06
N GLY A 57 -5.49 -0.30 5.99
CA GLY A 57 -5.71 0.48 7.22
C GLY A 57 -4.85 -0.01 8.38
N PRO A 58 -5.06 0.55 9.58
CA PRO A 58 -4.34 0.16 10.80
C PRO A 58 -4.40 -1.34 11.12
N ALA A 59 -5.47 -2.03 10.72
CA ALA A 59 -5.56 -3.48 10.87
C ALA A 59 -4.47 -4.22 10.08
N GLY A 60 -4.18 -3.79 8.84
CA GLY A 60 -3.10 -4.37 8.03
C GLY A 60 -1.73 -4.02 8.59
N GLU A 61 -1.54 -2.77 8.99
CA GLU A 61 -0.30 -2.27 9.60
C GLU A 61 0.06 -3.01 10.90
N ASN A 62 -0.95 -3.44 11.67
CA ASN A 62 -0.79 -4.23 12.89
C ASN A 62 -0.92 -5.75 12.67
N HIS A 63 -0.87 -6.20 11.41
CA HIS A 63 -0.87 -7.62 11.02
C HIS A 63 -2.10 -8.42 11.49
N CYS A 64 -3.28 -7.80 11.56
CA CYS A 64 -4.50 -8.51 11.89
C CYS A 64 -4.81 -9.57 10.82
N ARG A 65 -5.04 -10.83 11.23
CA ARG A 65 -5.24 -11.97 10.31
C ARG A 65 -6.43 -11.80 9.35
N VAL A 66 -7.38 -10.93 9.68
CA VAL A 66 -8.56 -10.61 8.87
C VAL A 66 -8.46 -9.21 8.24
N ALA A 67 -7.27 -8.61 8.22
CA ALA A 67 -7.05 -7.31 7.60
C ALA A 67 -7.30 -7.38 6.09
N ILE A 68 -8.12 -6.44 5.63
CA ILE A 68 -8.54 -6.32 4.25
C ILE A 68 -7.59 -5.42 3.46
N LEU A 69 -7.68 -5.51 2.15
CA LEU A 69 -7.25 -4.47 1.23
C LEU A 69 -8.48 -3.69 0.78
N LEU A 70 -8.41 -2.36 0.78
CA LEU A 70 -9.48 -1.51 0.26
C LEU A 70 -9.03 -0.85 -1.05
N ASN A 71 -9.90 -0.89 -2.06
CA ASN A 71 -9.77 -0.09 -3.26
C ASN A 71 -11.00 0.81 -3.39
N GLU A 72 -10.77 2.11 -3.30
CA GLU A 72 -11.78 3.14 -3.41
C GLU A 72 -12.93 3.00 -2.40
N THR A 73 -14.12 3.48 -2.74
CA THR A 73 -15.30 3.47 -1.86
C THR A 73 -16.14 2.19 -1.95
N GLY A 74 -15.80 1.24 -2.83
CA GLY A 74 -16.71 0.17 -3.21
C GLY A 74 -16.15 -1.24 -3.29
N SER A 75 -14.83 -1.44 -3.21
CA SER A 75 -14.23 -2.78 -3.37
C SER A 75 -13.26 -3.12 -2.26
N ALA A 76 -13.48 -4.26 -1.62
CA ALA A 76 -12.62 -4.79 -0.56
C ALA A 76 -12.25 -6.24 -0.86
N ALA A 77 -10.95 -6.54 -0.86
CA ALA A 77 -10.46 -7.91 -0.82
C ALA A 77 -10.25 -8.29 0.66
N GLY A 78 -11.29 -8.86 1.29
CA GLY A 78 -11.33 -9.04 2.74
C GLY A 78 -10.96 -10.42 3.27
N GLN A 79 -11.07 -11.47 2.46
CA GLN A 79 -10.77 -12.84 2.88
C GLN A 79 -9.31 -13.20 2.59
N GLY A 80 -8.62 -13.84 3.54
CA GLY A 80 -7.24 -14.35 3.36
C GLY A 80 -6.11 -13.56 4.02
N GLY A 81 -6.40 -12.44 4.69
CA GLY A 81 -5.39 -11.70 5.47
C GLY A 81 -4.36 -10.95 4.63
N TYR A 82 -4.67 -10.64 3.37
CA TYR A 82 -3.76 -9.93 2.46
C TYR A 82 -3.36 -8.54 2.97
N GLY A 83 -4.22 -7.86 3.73
CA GLY A 83 -3.87 -6.59 4.36
C GLY A 83 -2.72 -6.74 5.36
N ALA A 84 -2.68 -7.84 6.11
CA ALA A 84 -1.58 -8.14 7.04
C ALA A 84 -0.28 -8.48 6.31
N LEU A 85 -0.37 -9.19 5.18
CA LEU A 85 0.79 -9.46 4.33
C LEU A 85 1.41 -8.16 3.80
N MET A 86 0.62 -7.24 3.27
CA MET A 86 1.12 -5.93 2.84
C MET A 86 1.73 -5.14 4.00
N GLY A 87 1.07 -5.12 5.16
CA GLY A 87 1.61 -4.48 6.37
C GLY A 87 2.96 -5.05 6.81
N SER A 88 3.12 -6.37 6.75
CA SER A 88 4.38 -7.07 7.10
C SER A 88 5.57 -6.67 6.23
N LYS A 89 5.29 -6.13 5.03
CA LYS A 89 6.28 -5.65 4.07
C LYS A 89 6.52 -4.14 4.17
N TYR A 90 5.88 -3.45 5.11
CA TYR A 90 5.79 -2.00 5.20
C TYR A 90 5.23 -1.35 3.93
N LEU A 91 4.32 -2.03 3.23
CA LEU A 91 3.67 -1.51 2.04
C LEU A 91 2.27 -0.99 2.40
N LYS A 92 2.13 0.33 2.48
CA LYS A 92 0.87 1.02 2.83
C LYS A 92 -0.15 0.96 1.69
N ALA A 93 0.31 1.18 0.47
CA ALA A 93 -0.58 1.29 -0.68
C ALA A 93 0.10 0.94 -2.00
N VAL A 94 -0.72 0.69 -3.01
CA VAL A 94 -0.34 0.65 -4.43
C VAL A 94 -1.20 1.69 -5.15
N VAL A 95 -0.55 2.65 -5.79
CA VAL A 95 -1.15 3.74 -6.55
C VAL A 95 -0.84 3.50 -8.02
N VAL A 96 -1.88 3.45 -8.86
CA VAL A 96 -1.76 3.19 -10.29
C VAL A 96 -2.40 4.31 -11.08
N LYS A 97 -1.67 4.83 -12.06
CA LYS A 97 -2.10 5.86 -12.99
C LYS A 97 -1.61 5.47 -14.40
N GLY A 98 -2.50 5.53 -15.37
CA GLY A 98 -2.21 5.27 -16.77
C GLY A 98 -2.85 6.31 -17.68
#